data_AF-A0A957AW13-F1
#
_entry.id   AF-A0A957AW13-F1
#
_cell.length_a   1.000
_cell.length_b   1.000
_cell.length_c   1.000
_cell.angle_alpha   90.00
_cell.angle_beta   90.00
_cell.angle_gamma   90.00
#
_symmetry.space_group_name_H-M   'P 1'
#
loop_
_entity.id
_entity.type
_entity.pdbx_description
1 polymer ?
#
loop_
_entity_poly.entity_id
_entity_poly.type
_entity_poly.pdbx_seq_one_letter_code
_entity_poly.pdbx_strand_id
1 'polypeptide(L)'
;MIHLHSKSNASANAAESGTTEEKLDQIIQQYQEIEETDTEKAGQQRLAFLQALRQEPELLQQADYSHFLASEVDPEDLAELEWESPYQMMLFSESLYQSRFDDQEIAERIDHHACLLLRYALYQYEKEGELEKMFKLLRLAPSSLLQQDRELSRMQARANAYEIRRVRHNRRFLYGYLIVQVVLVLFVFPYLFINAENGRLQNQVEQLADVELGDEGYQLITFSEGVYWSIITAGSIGYGDVTPTTTTGRVIAGTLGIMGVITVGILAGLVLDWITPRRIT
;
A
#
# COMPACT_ATOMS: atom_id res chain seq x y z
N MET A 1 38.93 -1.75 44.77
CA MET A 1 37.72 -0.99 45.12
C MET A 1 36.80 -0.81 43.90
N ILE A 2 36.56 -1.87 43.11
CA ILE A 2 35.56 -1.89 42.01
C ILE A 2 35.03 -3.33 41.89
N HIS A 3 34.29 -3.76 42.90
CA HIS A 3 33.49 -4.98 42.88
C HIS A 3 32.49 -4.77 43.99
N LEU A 4 31.27 -4.30 43.68
CA LEU A 4 30.06 -4.39 44.53
C LEU A 4 28.82 -3.65 43.99
N HIS A 5 28.77 -3.15 42.75
CA HIS A 5 27.58 -2.44 42.25
C HIS A 5 26.82 -3.10 41.07
N SER A 6 27.27 -4.24 40.56
CA SER A 6 26.60 -4.90 39.41
C SER A 6 25.59 -5.99 39.79
N LYS A 7 25.50 -6.40 41.05
CA LYS A 7 24.56 -7.46 41.48
C LYS A 7 23.22 -6.94 42.02
N SER A 8 23.10 -5.63 42.28
CA SER A 8 21.85 -5.08 42.84
C SER A 8 20.78 -4.82 41.77
N ASN A 9 21.16 -4.53 40.52
CA ASN A 9 20.20 -4.25 39.45
C ASN A 9 19.75 -5.51 38.67
N ALA A 10 20.48 -6.62 38.79
CA ALA A 10 20.06 -7.90 38.21
C ALA A 10 19.03 -8.64 39.08
N SER A 11 18.96 -8.33 40.38
CA SER A 11 17.99 -8.92 41.31
C SER A 11 16.66 -8.18 41.37
N ALA A 12 16.57 -6.97 40.80
CA ALA A 12 15.35 -6.16 40.78
C ALA A 12 14.49 -6.38 39.51
N ASN A 13 15.10 -6.85 38.41
CA ASN A 13 14.38 -7.19 37.17
C ASN A 13 14.00 -8.68 37.03
N ALA A 14 14.39 -9.52 37.99
CA ALA A 14 14.06 -10.95 38.00
C ALA A 14 12.78 -11.28 38.77
N ALA A 15 12.09 -10.27 39.32
CA ALA A 15 10.87 -10.43 40.13
C ALA A 15 9.56 -10.17 39.36
N GLU A 16 9.63 -9.81 38.07
CA GLU A 16 8.45 -9.57 37.19
C GLU A 16 8.34 -10.56 36.02
N SER A 17 9.23 -11.55 35.93
CA SER A 17 9.30 -12.51 34.82
C SER A 17 8.68 -13.87 35.17
N GLY A 18 7.43 -13.89 35.61
CA GLY A 18 6.62 -15.09 35.43
C GLY A 18 6.42 -15.30 33.92
N THR A 19 6.54 -16.53 33.43
CA THR A 19 6.27 -16.82 32.01
C THR A 19 4.84 -16.39 31.67
N THR A 20 4.57 -16.03 30.41
CA THR A 20 3.20 -15.63 29.99
C THR A 20 2.18 -16.73 30.32
N GLU A 21 2.59 -18.00 30.22
CA GLU A 21 1.83 -19.17 30.71
C GLU A 21 1.51 -19.11 32.21
N GLU A 22 2.50 -18.90 33.08
CA GLU A 22 2.27 -18.81 34.53
C GLU A 22 1.29 -17.68 34.89
N LYS A 23 1.31 -16.58 34.13
CA LYS A 23 0.35 -15.48 34.29
C LYS A 23 -1.05 -15.87 33.84
N LEU A 24 -1.19 -16.59 32.73
CA LEU A 24 -2.48 -17.06 32.23
C LEU A 24 -3.11 -18.07 33.19
N ASP A 25 -2.33 -19.01 33.70
CA ASP A 25 -2.79 -20.00 34.69
C ASP A 25 -3.28 -19.31 35.97
N GLN A 26 -2.55 -18.30 36.45
CA GLN A 26 -2.97 -17.50 37.61
C GLN A 26 -4.28 -16.74 37.35
N ILE A 27 -4.46 -16.18 36.15
CA ILE A 27 -5.69 -15.47 35.77
C ILE A 27 -6.88 -16.43 35.74
N ILE A 28 -6.71 -17.62 35.15
CA ILE A 28 -7.77 -18.63 35.08
C ILE A 28 -8.15 -19.12 36.48
N GLN A 29 -7.15 -19.38 37.34
CA GLN A 29 -7.42 -19.79 38.72
C GLN A 29 -8.16 -18.70 39.49
N GLN A 30 -7.74 -17.43 39.36
CA GLN A 30 -8.43 -16.30 39.99
C GLN A 30 -9.85 -16.15 39.47
N TYR A 31 -10.09 -16.36 38.17
CA TYR A 31 -11.43 -16.30 37.58
C TYR A 31 -12.37 -17.37 38.18
N GLN A 32 -11.87 -18.58 38.40
CA GLN A 32 -12.66 -19.68 39.00
C GLN A 32 -13.04 -19.43 40.46
N GLU A 33 -12.32 -18.55 41.17
CA GLU A 33 -12.60 -18.18 42.57
C GLU A 33 -13.61 -17.01 42.70
N ILE A 34 -14.00 -16.37 41.59
CA ILE A 34 -14.93 -15.25 41.58
C ILE A 34 -16.38 -15.75 41.78
N GLU A 35 -17.13 -15.08 42.66
CA GLU A 35 -18.57 -15.34 42.81
C GLU A 35 -19.33 -14.93 41.53
N GLU A 36 -20.25 -15.77 41.06
CA GLU A 36 -21.03 -15.54 39.81
C GLU A 36 -21.75 -14.18 39.75
N THR A 37 -21.96 -13.50 40.89
CA THR A 37 -22.58 -12.18 40.98
C THR A 37 -21.64 -11.00 40.73
N ASP A 38 -20.32 -11.20 40.74
CA ASP A 38 -19.32 -10.13 40.57
C ASP A 38 -18.85 -10.04 39.11
N THR A 39 -19.74 -9.55 38.25
CA THR A 39 -19.53 -9.45 36.80
C THR A 39 -18.39 -8.51 36.41
N GLU A 40 -18.11 -7.48 37.24
CA GLU A 40 -17.06 -6.50 36.96
C GLU A 40 -15.67 -7.11 37.12
N LYS A 41 -15.43 -7.87 38.21
CA LYS A 41 -14.16 -8.57 38.39
C LYS A 41 -13.97 -9.69 37.37
N ALA A 42 -15.04 -10.41 37.03
CA ALA A 42 -15.00 -11.43 35.98
C ALA A 42 -14.55 -10.82 34.64
N GLY A 43 -15.14 -9.69 34.24
CA GLY A 43 -14.74 -8.96 33.02
C GLY A 43 -13.28 -8.51 33.04
N GLN A 44 -12.80 -7.96 34.16
CA GLN A 44 -11.39 -7.54 34.29
C GLN A 44 -10.41 -8.71 34.10
N GLN A 45 -10.73 -9.89 34.63
CA GLN A 45 -9.88 -11.07 34.47
C GLN A 45 -9.91 -11.59 33.03
N ARG A 46 -11.07 -11.61 32.38
CA ARG A 46 -11.17 -12.00 30.96
C ARG A 46 -10.43 -11.03 30.05
N LEU A 47 -10.49 -9.73 30.31
CA LEU A 47 -9.70 -8.74 29.59
C LEU A 47 -8.19 -8.94 29.82
N ALA A 48 -7.77 -9.16 31.06
CA ALA A 48 -6.37 -9.42 31.39
C ALA A 48 -5.85 -10.68 30.68
N PHE A 49 -6.67 -11.74 30.64
CA PHE A 49 -6.40 -12.96 29.89
C PHE A 49 -6.21 -12.67 28.39
N LEU A 50 -7.16 -11.95 27.77
CA LEU A 50 -7.08 -11.59 26.36
C LEU A 50 -5.86 -10.71 26.03
N GLN A 51 -5.51 -9.76 26.90
CA GLN A 51 -4.33 -8.90 26.72
C GLN A 51 -3.02 -9.67 26.83
N ALA A 52 -2.93 -10.66 27.72
CA ALA A 52 -1.78 -11.55 27.83
C ALA A 52 -1.66 -12.42 26.57
N LEU A 53 -2.75 -13.02 26.10
CA LEU A 53 -2.77 -13.81 24.86
C LEU A 53 -2.46 -12.99 23.61
N ARG A 54 -2.81 -11.69 23.60
CA ARG A 54 -2.47 -10.79 22.48
C ARG A 54 -0.95 -10.68 22.27
N GLN A 55 -0.15 -10.87 23.32
CA GLN A 55 1.32 -10.83 23.25
C GLN A 55 1.90 -12.15 22.74
N GLU A 56 1.34 -13.28 23.16
CA GLU A 56 1.77 -14.63 22.78
C GLU A 56 0.58 -15.48 22.29
N PRO A 57 0.07 -15.23 21.08
CA PRO A 57 -1.12 -15.90 20.57
C PRO A 57 -0.92 -17.39 20.32
N GLU A 58 0.34 -17.86 20.21
CA GLU A 58 0.66 -19.28 20.03
C GLU A 58 0.17 -20.14 21.21
N LEU A 59 0.03 -19.55 22.40
CA LEU A 59 -0.48 -20.24 23.58
C LEU A 59 -1.92 -20.74 23.39
N LEU A 60 -2.72 -20.13 22.51
CA LEU A 60 -4.07 -20.59 22.17
C LEU A 60 -4.13 -22.01 21.58
N GLN A 61 -2.99 -22.58 21.17
CA GLN A 61 -2.92 -23.98 20.75
C GLN A 61 -3.09 -24.96 21.93
N GLN A 62 -2.91 -24.50 23.17
CA GLN A 62 -3.18 -25.29 24.37
C GLN A 62 -4.69 -25.40 24.61
N ALA A 63 -5.15 -26.61 24.95
CA ALA A 63 -6.58 -26.91 25.10
C ALA A 63 -7.24 -26.10 26.22
N ASP A 64 -6.52 -25.84 27.31
CA ASP A 64 -7.08 -25.15 28.48
C ASP A 64 -7.40 -23.68 28.17
N TYR A 65 -6.50 -22.97 27.49
CA TYR A 65 -6.69 -21.57 27.13
C TYR A 65 -7.72 -21.38 26.02
N SER A 66 -7.72 -22.28 25.03
CA SER A 66 -8.71 -22.22 23.97
C SER A 66 -10.12 -22.55 24.47
N HIS A 67 -10.25 -23.52 25.38
CA HIS A 67 -11.52 -23.80 26.04
C HIS A 67 -11.98 -22.62 26.89
N PHE A 68 -11.11 -22.03 27.69
CA PHE A 68 -11.45 -20.84 28.50
C PHE A 68 -11.91 -19.67 27.62
N LEU A 69 -11.18 -19.40 26.51
CA LEU A 69 -11.59 -18.38 25.56
C LEU A 69 -12.96 -18.70 24.94
N ALA A 70 -13.19 -19.95 24.60
CA ALA A 70 -14.43 -20.36 23.97
C ALA A 70 -15.60 -20.52 24.94
N SER A 71 -15.38 -20.71 26.25
CA SER A 71 -16.44 -20.95 27.23
C SER A 71 -16.76 -19.70 28.07
N GLU A 72 -15.74 -18.95 28.49
CA GLU A 72 -15.87 -17.89 29.48
C GLU A 72 -15.81 -16.47 28.90
N VAL A 73 -15.11 -16.27 27.77
CA VAL A 73 -14.96 -14.93 27.19
C VAL A 73 -16.26 -14.48 26.53
N ASP A 74 -16.68 -13.27 26.86
CA ASP A 74 -17.86 -12.63 26.29
C ASP A 74 -17.49 -11.83 25.03
N PRO A 75 -18.41 -11.71 24.06
CA PRO A 75 -18.25 -10.85 22.87
C PRO A 75 -17.89 -9.39 23.17
N GLU A 76 -18.27 -8.87 24.33
CA GLU A 76 -18.01 -7.49 24.74
C GLU A 76 -16.55 -7.29 25.14
N ASP A 77 -15.94 -8.28 25.80
CA ASP A 77 -14.53 -8.24 26.22
C ASP A 77 -13.59 -8.18 25.00
N LEU A 78 -13.97 -8.86 23.90
CA LEU A 78 -13.24 -8.81 22.63
C LEU A 78 -13.21 -7.42 22.00
N ALA A 79 -14.21 -6.58 22.26
CA ALA A 79 -14.30 -5.23 21.70
C ALA A 79 -13.30 -4.26 22.35
N GLU A 80 -12.84 -4.57 23.56
CA GLU A 80 -11.87 -3.77 24.31
C GLU A 80 -10.42 -4.00 23.85
N LEU A 81 -10.20 -5.02 23.02
CA LEU A 81 -8.88 -5.29 22.45
C LEU A 81 -8.51 -4.27 21.37
N GLU A 82 -7.47 -3.50 21.64
CA GLU A 82 -6.85 -2.61 20.66
C GLU A 82 -5.78 -3.34 19.86
N TRP A 83 -5.81 -3.19 18.53
CA TRP A 83 -4.88 -3.83 17.61
C TRP A 83 -3.88 -2.83 17.01
N GLU A 84 -2.60 -2.99 17.33
CA GLU A 84 -1.55 -2.09 16.82
C GLU A 84 -1.38 -2.22 15.30
N SER A 85 -1.51 -3.46 14.80
CA SER A 85 -1.36 -3.78 13.39
C SER A 85 -2.37 -4.83 12.90
N PRO A 86 -2.78 -4.76 11.60
CA PRO A 86 -3.59 -5.80 10.98
C PRO A 86 -2.98 -7.20 11.10
N TYR A 87 -1.65 -7.29 11.08
CA TYR A 87 -0.95 -8.57 11.16
C TYR A 87 -1.07 -9.21 12.54
N GLN A 88 -0.96 -8.42 13.61
CA GLN A 88 -1.15 -8.90 14.98
C GLN A 88 -2.53 -9.50 15.19
N MET A 89 -3.56 -8.81 14.69
CA MET A 89 -4.94 -9.29 14.74
C MET A 89 -5.12 -10.60 13.97
N MET A 90 -4.55 -10.67 12.76
CA MET A 90 -4.60 -11.88 11.94
C MET A 90 -3.87 -13.06 12.56
N LEU A 91 -2.71 -12.82 13.17
CA LEU A 91 -1.94 -13.86 13.86
C LEU A 91 -2.74 -14.43 15.04
N PHE A 92 -3.39 -13.56 15.83
CA PHE A 92 -4.27 -14.00 16.91
C PHE A 92 -5.45 -14.83 16.38
N SER A 93 -6.12 -14.34 15.33
CA SER A 93 -7.21 -15.07 14.69
C SER A 93 -6.75 -16.40 14.10
N GLU A 94 -5.55 -16.49 13.53
CA GLU A 94 -5.01 -17.72 12.97
C GLU A 94 -4.72 -18.75 14.08
N SER A 95 -4.15 -18.32 15.19
CA SER A 95 -3.93 -19.20 16.35
C SER A 95 -5.23 -19.77 16.91
N LEU A 96 -6.35 -19.03 16.84
CA LEU A 96 -7.68 -19.54 17.20
C LEU A 96 -8.17 -20.66 16.27
N TYR A 97 -7.78 -20.66 15.00
CA TYR A 97 -8.19 -21.70 14.04
C TYR A 97 -7.33 -22.95 14.09
N GLN A 98 -6.07 -22.82 14.53
CA GLN A 98 -5.13 -23.93 14.57
C GLN A 98 -5.41 -24.89 15.75
N SER A 99 -6.11 -24.43 16.79
CA SER A 99 -6.60 -25.29 17.86
C SER A 99 -7.68 -26.23 17.32
N ARG A 100 -7.48 -27.53 17.50
CA ARG A 100 -8.42 -28.57 17.08
C ARG A 100 -9.45 -28.77 18.19
N PHE A 101 -10.72 -28.50 17.90
CA PHE A 101 -11.83 -28.79 18.80
C PHE A 101 -12.56 -30.05 18.33
N ASP A 102 -12.72 -31.01 19.23
CA ASP A 102 -13.52 -32.21 18.97
C ASP A 102 -15.03 -31.93 19.09
N ASP A 103 -15.41 -30.84 19.77
CA ASP A 103 -16.78 -30.40 19.97
C ASP A 103 -17.20 -29.36 18.91
N GLN A 104 -18.30 -29.65 18.21
CA GLN A 104 -18.85 -28.78 17.18
C GLN A 104 -19.37 -27.46 17.74
N GLU A 105 -19.93 -27.45 18.97
CA GLU A 105 -20.48 -26.24 19.58
C GLU A 105 -19.37 -25.23 19.93
N ILE A 106 -18.24 -25.73 20.46
CA ILE A 106 -17.06 -24.93 20.78
C ILE A 106 -16.43 -24.37 19.49
N ALA A 107 -16.34 -25.19 18.43
CA ALA A 107 -15.83 -24.76 17.13
C ALA A 107 -16.68 -23.63 16.53
N GLU A 108 -18.00 -23.76 16.54
CA GLU A 108 -18.92 -22.70 16.06
C GLU A 108 -18.78 -21.41 16.89
N ARG A 109 -18.60 -21.52 18.20
CA ARG A 109 -18.40 -20.36 19.06
C ARG A 109 -17.08 -19.66 18.74
N ILE A 110 -16.00 -20.37 18.46
CA ILE A 110 -14.71 -19.75 18.11
C ILE A 110 -14.74 -19.06 16.76
N ASP A 111 -15.39 -19.66 15.76
CA ASP A 111 -15.65 -19.00 14.47
C ASP A 111 -16.38 -17.66 14.69
N HIS A 112 -17.36 -17.64 15.58
CA HIS A 112 -18.07 -16.41 15.95
C HIS A 112 -17.15 -15.37 16.61
N HIS A 113 -16.25 -15.79 17.53
CA HIS A 113 -15.27 -14.89 18.16
C HIS A 113 -14.30 -14.30 17.14
N ALA A 114 -13.79 -15.11 16.20
CA ALA A 114 -12.92 -14.63 15.13
C ALA A 114 -13.61 -13.61 14.22
N CYS A 115 -14.89 -13.83 13.90
CA CYS A 115 -15.71 -12.88 13.15
C CYS A 115 -15.90 -11.55 13.90
N LEU A 116 -16.18 -11.61 15.20
CA LEU A 116 -16.32 -10.43 16.06
C LEU A 116 -15.03 -9.65 16.19
N LEU A 117 -13.90 -10.35 16.40
CA LEU A 117 -12.57 -9.75 16.45
C LEU A 117 -12.27 -8.97 15.17
N LEU A 118 -12.55 -9.58 14.01
CA LEU A 118 -12.35 -8.93 12.71
C LEU A 118 -13.21 -7.66 12.60
N ARG A 119 -14.47 -7.75 13.02
CA ARG A 119 -15.41 -6.63 12.99
C ARG A 119 -14.95 -5.48 13.90
N TYR A 120 -14.55 -5.77 15.14
CA TYR A 120 -14.09 -4.75 16.08
C TYR A 120 -12.77 -4.11 15.64
N ALA A 121 -11.81 -4.90 15.14
CA ALA A 121 -10.57 -4.37 14.59
C ALA A 121 -10.81 -3.45 13.38
N LEU A 122 -11.75 -3.81 12.50
CA LEU A 122 -12.12 -2.95 11.38
C LEU A 122 -12.80 -1.66 11.83
N TYR A 123 -13.67 -1.73 12.85
CA TYR A 123 -14.27 -0.54 13.46
C TYR A 123 -13.25 0.37 14.10
N GLN A 124 -12.27 -0.19 14.79
CA GLN A 124 -11.16 0.56 15.38
C GLN A 124 -10.43 1.36 14.29
N TYR A 125 -10.01 0.69 13.20
CA TYR A 125 -9.33 1.37 12.09
C TYR A 125 -10.22 2.37 11.35
N GLU A 126 -11.53 2.11 11.22
CA GLU A 126 -12.47 3.09 10.65
C GLU A 126 -12.59 4.34 11.53
N LYS A 127 -12.67 4.16 12.86
CA LYS A 127 -12.76 5.26 13.85
C LYS A 127 -11.48 6.10 13.90
N GLU A 128 -10.32 5.46 13.81
CA GLU A 128 -9.01 6.14 13.77
C GLU A 128 -8.73 6.82 12.41
N GLY A 129 -9.52 6.52 11.37
CA GLY A 129 -9.27 7.01 10.01
C GLY A 129 -8.13 6.28 9.28
N GLU A 130 -7.64 5.18 9.84
CA GLU A 130 -6.54 4.34 9.35
C GLU A 130 -7.02 3.38 8.24
N LEU A 131 -7.59 3.94 7.18
CA LEU A 131 -8.20 3.19 6.06
C LEU A 131 -7.21 2.24 5.36
N GLU A 132 -5.91 2.52 5.43
CA GLU A 132 -4.87 1.62 4.91
C GLU A 132 -4.75 0.35 5.75
N LYS A 133 -4.78 0.45 7.08
CA LYS A 133 -4.76 -0.71 7.98
C LYS A 133 -6.03 -1.54 7.80
N MET A 134 -7.19 -0.89 7.72
CA MET A 134 -8.48 -1.53 7.42
C MET A 134 -8.42 -2.33 6.11
N PHE A 135 -7.91 -1.73 5.03
CA PHE A 135 -7.79 -2.41 3.74
C PHE A 135 -6.81 -3.60 3.79
N LYS A 136 -5.64 -3.42 4.43
CA LYS A 136 -4.68 -4.51 4.64
C LYS A 136 -5.32 -5.66 5.42
N LEU A 137 -6.06 -5.36 6.47
CA LEU A 137 -6.74 -6.36 7.29
C LEU A 137 -7.75 -7.16 6.48
N LEU A 138 -8.62 -6.49 5.72
CA LEU A 138 -9.61 -7.14 4.84
C LEU A 138 -8.99 -8.02 3.75
N ARG A 139 -7.75 -7.71 3.34
CA ARG A 139 -7.02 -8.51 2.35
C ARG A 139 -6.34 -9.73 2.97
N LEU A 140 -6.00 -9.66 4.25
CA LEU A 140 -5.42 -10.79 4.99
C LEU A 140 -6.51 -11.72 5.53
N ALA A 141 -7.70 -11.19 5.86
CA ALA A 141 -8.80 -11.95 6.40
C ALA A 141 -9.28 -13.05 5.43
N PRO A 142 -9.52 -14.27 5.92
CA PRO A 142 -10.04 -15.35 5.11
C PRO A 142 -11.45 -15.00 4.60
N SER A 143 -11.75 -15.38 3.36
CA SER A 143 -13.03 -15.07 2.72
C SER A 143 -14.22 -15.75 3.40
N SER A 144 -14.00 -16.85 4.13
CA SER A 144 -15.01 -17.53 4.95
C SER A 144 -15.56 -16.61 6.04
N LEU A 145 -14.69 -15.93 6.80
CA LEU A 145 -15.08 -14.97 7.84
C LEU A 145 -15.86 -13.79 7.28
N LEU A 146 -15.42 -13.25 6.14
CA LEU A 146 -16.07 -12.11 5.51
C LEU A 146 -17.47 -12.42 4.98
N GLN A 147 -17.78 -13.69 4.71
CA GLN A 147 -19.10 -14.14 4.24
C GLN A 147 -20.07 -14.45 5.39
N GLN A 148 -19.57 -14.69 6.60
CA GLN A 148 -20.40 -14.99 7.77
C GLN A 148 -21.19 -13.75 8.25
N ASP A 149 -20.66 -12.54 8.07
CA ASP A 149 -21.32 -11.29 8.50
C ASP A 149 -21.56 -10.31 7.34
N ARG A 150 -22.82 -9.87 7.20
CA ARG A 150 -23.23 -8.84 6.23
C ARG A 150 -22.52 -7.51 6.48
N GLU A 151 -22.22 -7.17 7.71
CA GLU A 151 -21.54 -5.94 8.07
C GLU A 151 -20.08 -5.93 7.59
N LEU A 152 -19.37 -7.05 7.77
CA LEU A 152 -18.01 -7.24 7.25
C LEU A 152 -17.98 -7.10 5.72
N SER A 153 -18.94 -7.69 5.01
CA SER A 153 -19.05 -7.54 3.56
C SER A 153 -19.27 -6.07 3.13
N ARG A 154 -20.02 -5.29 3.91
CA ARG A 154 -20.23 -3.85 3.66
C ARG A 154 -18.95 -3.05 3.90
N MET A 155 -18.21 -3.35 4.97
CA MET A 155 -16.91 -2.75 5.26
C MET A 155 -15.90 -3.05 4.15
N GLN A 156 -15.88 -4.29 3.65
CA GLN A 156 -15.06 -4.69 2.51
C GLN A 156 -15.36 -3.87 1.27
N ALA A 157 -16.65 -3.70 0.93
CA ALA A 157 -17.06 -2.86 -0.20
C ALA A 157 -16.63 -1.39 -0.03
N ARG A 158 -16.71 -0.84 1.19
CA ARG A 158 -16.26 0.54 1.49
C ARG A 158 -14.75 0.70 1.36
N ALA A 159 -13.96 -0.24 1.89
CA ALA A 159 -12.51 -0.23 1.79
C ALA A 159 -12.05 -0.34 0.33
N ASN A 160 -12.66 -1.24 -0.44
CA ASN A 160 -12.41 -1.37 -1.87
C ASN A 160 -12.76 -0.08 -2.62
N ALA A 161 -13.88 0.57 -2.29
CA ALA A 161 -14.24 1.86 -2.88
C ALA A 161 -13.26 2.99 -2.52
N TYR A 162 -12.64 2.96 -1.33
CA TYR A 162 -11.56 3.88 -0.97
C TYR A 162 -10.30 3.66 -1.81
N GLU A 163 -9.85 2.41 -1.96
CA GLU A 163 -8.68 2.07 -2.78
C GLU A 163 -8.87 2.50 -4.25
N ILE A 164 -10.05 2.22 -4.82
CA ILE A 164 -10.40 2.67 -6.18
C ILE A 164 -10.33 4.20 -6.29
N ARG A 165 -10.75 4.95 -5.27
CA ARG A 165 -10.67 6.42 -5.26
C ARG A 165 -9.23 6.92 -5.14
N ARG A 166 -8.42 6.31 -4.26
CA ARG A 166 -6.99 6.62 -4.09
C ARG A 166 -6.23 6.40 -5.40
N VAL A 167 -6.42 5.25 -6.05
CA VAL A 167 -5.78 4.91 -7.34
C VAL A 167 -6.25 5.85 -8.45
N ARG A 168 -7.55 6.17 -8.51
CA ARG A 168 -8.09 7.09 -9.52
C ARG A 168 -7.55 8.51 -9.35
N HIS A 169 -7.38 8.99 -8.12
CA HIS A 169 -6.79 10.30 -7.86
C HIS A 169 -5.35 10.37 -8.38
N ASN A 170 -4.53 9.35 -8.10
CA ASN A 170 -3.15 9.31 -8.58
C ASN A 170 -3.06 9.22 -10.12
N ARG A 171 -3.99 8.48 -10.76
CA ARG A 171 -4.09 8.40 -12.22
C ARG A 171 -4.43 9.73 -12.91
N ARG A 172 -5.07 10.69 -12.22
CA ARG A 172 -5.34 12.02 -12.81
C ARG A 172 -4.07 12.77 -13.15
N PHE A 173 -3.05 12.69 -12.28
CA PHE A 173 -1.75 13.31 -12.53
C PHE A 173 -1.06 12.67 -13.73
N LEU A 174 -1.15 11.34 -13.87
CA LEU A 174 -0.61 10.61 -15.01
C LEU A 174 -1.27 11.03 -16.34
N TYR A 175 -2.61 11.10 -16.39
CA TYR A 175 -3.29 11.59 -17.59
C TYR A 175 -2.98 13.06 -17.88
N GLY A 176 -2.85 13.90 -16.84
CA GLY A 176 -2.41 15.28 -16.97
C GLY A 176 -1.02 15.39 -17.61
N TYR A 177 -0.05 14.60 -17.12
CA TYR A 177 1.28 14.50 -17.71
C TYR A 177 1.24 14.10 -19.19
N LEU A 178 0.46 13.07 -19.55
CA LEU A 178 0.34 12.63 -20.95
C LEU A 178 -0.24 13.72 -21.87
N ILE A 179 -1.26 14.45 -21.41
CA ILE A 179 -1.84 15.56 -22.17
C ILE A 179 -0.80 16.67 -22.38
N VAL A 180 -0.10 17.07 -21.31
CA VAL A 180 0.96 18.07 -21.39
C VAL A 180 2.06 17.62 -22.35
N GLN A 181 2.47 16.35 -22.27
CA GLN A 181 3.49 15.79 -23.15
C GLN A 181 3.07 15.85 -24.63
N VAL A 182 1.82 15.51 -24.95
CA VAL A 182 1.30 15.61 -26.32
C VAL A 182 1.36 17.05 -26.82
N VAL A 183 0.98 18.02 -25.99
CA VAL A 183 1.07 19.45 -26.34
C VAL A 183 2.53 19.87 -26.55
N LEU A 184 3.44 19.42 -25.69
CA LEU A 184 4.87 19.71 -25.84
C LEU A 184 5.43 19.15 -27.16
N VAL A 185 5.13 17.88 -27.47
CA VAL A 185 5.61 17.21 -28.68
C VAL A 185 5.01 17.80 -29.96
N LEU A 186 3.75 18.25 -29.93
CA LEU A 186 3.08 18.77 -31.13
C LEU A 186 3.27 20.27 -31.38
N PHE A 187 3.58 21.06 -30.34
CA PHE A 187 3.65 22.52 -30.48
C PHE A 187 4.97 23.09 -29.99
N VAL A 188 5.40 22.74 -28.76
CA VAL A 188 6.54 23.42 -28.11
C VAL A 188 7.88 22.96 -28.68
N PHE A 189 8.13 21.65 -28.71
CA PHE A 189 9.38 21.10 -29.25
C PHE A 189 9.57 21.38 -30.74
N PRO A 190 8.54 21.24 -31.61
CA PRO A 190 8.64 21.65 -33.01
C PRO A 190 9.02 23.12 -33.16
N TYR A 191 8.34 24.00 -32.41
CA TYR A 191 8.62 25.43 -32.44
C TYR A 191 10.04 25.77 -31.97
N LEU A 192 10.50 25.18 -30.86
CA LEU A 192 11.85 25.39 -30.34
C LEU A 192 12.92 24.87 -31.31
N PHE A 193 12.70 23.71 -31.91
CA PHE A 193 13.63 23.10 -32.87
C PHE A 193 13.75 23.93 -34.14
N ILE A 194 12.62 24.33 -34.73
CA ILE A 194 12.59 25.17 -35.93
C ILE A 194 13.30 26.49 -35.67
N ASN A 195 13.04 27.15 -34.53
CA ASN A 195 13.70 28.41 -34.22
C ASN A 195 15.21 28.23 -34.00
N ALA A 196 15.63 27.14 -33.35
CA ALA A 196 17.04 26.86 -33.14
C ALA A 196 17.77 26.62 -34.47
N GLU A 197 17.21 25.81 -35.36
CA GLU A 197 17.86 25.42 -36.62
C GLU A 197 17.69 26.47 -37.73
N ASN A 198 16.49 27.03 -37.93
CA ASN A 198 16.25 28.06 -38.95
C ASN A 198 16.92 29.39 -38.58
N GLY A 199 17.03 29.72 -37.28
CA GLY A 199 17.78 30.90 -36.84
C GLY A 199 19.26 30.83 -37.22
N ARG A 200 19.87 29.63 -37.16
CA ARG A 200 21.23 29.41 -37.67
C ARG A 200 21.30 29.56 -39.19
N LEU A 201 20.36 28.94 -39.90
CA LEU A 201 20.32 28.99 -41.37
C LEU A 201 20.21 30.43 -41.86
N GLN A 202 19.33 31.25 -41.26
CA GLN A 202 19.15 32.65 -41.63
C GLN A 202 20.44 33.47 -41.44
N ASN A 203 21.16 33.27 -40.32
CA ASN A 203 22.45 33.93 -40.08
C ASN A 203 23.53 33.51 -41.09
N GLN A 204 23.51 32.25 -41.55
CA GLN A 204 24.44 31.79 -42.58
C GLN A 204 24.09 32.37 -43.95
N VAL A 205 22.80 32.43 -44.31
CA VAL A 205 22.34 33.04 -45.55
C VAL A 205 22.74 34.51 -45.61
N GLU A 206 22.59 35.25 -44.52
CA GLU A 206 22.97 36.68 -44.47
C GLU A 206 24.49 36.88 -44.65
N GLN A 207 25.33 36.03 -44.04
CA GLN A 207 26.79 36.07 -44.22
C GLN A 207 27.24 35.64 -45.62
N LEU A 208 26.48 34.74 -46.24
CA LEU A 208 26.79 34.17 -47.54
C LEU A 208 26.19 34.97 -48.69
N ALA A 209 25.15 35.78 -48.46
CA ALA A 209 24.58 36.69 -49.45
C ALA A 209 25.52 37.84 -49.84
N ASP A 210 26.49 38.19 -48.99
CA ASP A 210 27.59 39.12 -49.32
C ASP A 210 28.61 38.51 -50.31
N VAL A 211 28.53 37.21 -50.59
CA VAL A 211 29.37 36.48 -51.56
C VAL A 211 28.42 35.90 -52.60
N GLU A 212 28.34 36.46 -53.81
CA GLU A 212 27.44 36.00 -54.89
C GLU A 212 27.43 34.46 -55.02
N LEU A 213 26.38 33.83 -54.49
CA LEU A 213 26.16 32.39 -54.57
C LEU A 213 25.17 32.11 -55.69
N GLY A 214 25.57 31.16 -56.55
CA GLY A 214 24.68 30.55 -57.53
C GLY A 214 23.47 29.87 -56.87
N ASP A 215 22.48 29.62 -57.70
CA ASP A 215 21.07 29.22 -57.51
C ASP A 215 20.75 28.00 -56.60
N GLU A 216 21.60 27.64 -55.64
CA GLU A 216 21.37 26.59 -54.63
C GLU A 216 20.59 27.21 -53.45
N GLY A 217 19.26 27.25 -53.58
CA GLY A 217 18.36 27.80 -52.56
C GLY A 217 18.42 27.03 -51.24
N TYR A 218 18.58 27.74 -50.12
CA TYR A 218 18.53 27.18 -48.77
C TYR A 218 17.13 26.66 -48.44
N GLN A 219 17.03 25.41 -47.95
CA GLN A 219 15.77 24.84 -47.47
C GLN A 219 15.61 25.07 -45.96
N LEU A 220 14.60 25.87 -45.59
CA LEU A 220 14.21 26.10 -44.21
C LEU A 220 13.30 24.95 -43.73
N ILE A 221 13.44 24.56 -42.46
CA ILE A 221 12.61 23.54 -41.85
C ILE A 221 11.19 24.09 -41.68
N THR A 222 10.21 23.40 -42.26
CA THR A 222 8.79 23.75 -42.15
C THR A 222 8.19 23.29 -40.83
N PHE A 223 7.03 23.85 -40.44
CA PHE A 223 6.34 23.42 -39.22
C PHE A 223 5.99 21.92 -39.23
N SER A 224 5.54 21.41 -40.37
CA SER A 224 5.25 19.98 -40.56
C SER A 224 6.48 19.10 -40.33
N GLU A 225 7.65 19.51 -40.79
CA GLU A 225 8.90 18.77 -40.59
C GLU A 225 9.37 18.82 -39.13
N GLY A 226 9.19 19.96 -38.44
CA GLY A 226 9.49 20.06 -37.01
C GLY A 226 8.56 19.20 -36.14
N VAL A 227 7.28 19.09 -36.50
CA VAL A 227 6.32 18.18 -35.84
C VAL A 227 6.70 16.74 -36.09
N TYR A 228 6.97 16.38 -37.34
CA TYR A 228 7.45 15.05 -37.71
C TYR A 228 8.71 14.67 -36.91
N TRP A 229 9.72 15.55 -36.89
CA TRP A 229 10.95 15.37 -36.12
C TRP A 229 10.67 15.14 -34.63
N SER A 230 9.76 15.93 -34.05
CA SER A 230 9.45 15.82 -32.63
C SER A 230 8.76 14.49 -32.29
N ILE A 231 7.87 14.01 -33.15
CA ILE A 231 7.17 12.73 -32.98
C ILE A 231 8.15 11.56 -33.06
N ILE A 232 8.98 11.50 -34.10
CA ILE A 232 9.92 10.37 -34.28
C ILE A 232 11.02 10.36 -33.22
N THR A 233 11.40 11.54 -32.69
CA THR A 233 12.39 11.66 -31.62
C THR A 233 11.79 11.25 -30.27
N ALA A 234 10.59 11.74 -29.94
CA ALA A 234 9.88 11.34 -28.72
C ALA A 234 9.53 9.85 -28.71
N GLY A 235 9.20 9.30 -29.89
CA GLY A 235 8.96 7.87 -30.09
C GLY A 235 10.22 7.01 -30.14
N SER A 236 11.42 7.58 -29.98
CA SER A 236 12.71 6.89 -30.08
C SER A 236 12.94 6.15 -31.42
N ILE A 237 12.25 6.56 -32.49
CA ILE A 237 12.39 5.98 -33.83
C ILE A 237 13.64 6.55 -34.51
N GLY A 238 13.75 7.88 -34.56
CA GLY A 238 14.95 8.60 -35.01
C GLY A 238 15.49 8.19 -36.39
N TYR A 239 14.69 8.35 -37.45
CA TYR A 239 15.11 7.99 -38.83
C TYR A 239 16.38 8.70 -39.31
N GLY A 240 16.68 9.89 -38.79
CA GLY A 240 17.91 10.63 -39.08
C GLY A 240 17.87 11.50 -40.35
N ASP A 241 16.70 11.63 -40.97
CA ASP A 241 16.41 12.51 -42.09
C ASP A 241 16.36 14.00 -41.68
N VAL A 242 15.77 14.29 -40.52
CA VAL A 242 15.81 15.60 -39.88
C VAL A 242 16.59 15.48 -38.58
N THR A 243 17.70 16.21 -38.44
CA THR A 243 18.58 16.12 -37.26
C THR A 243 19.07 17.49 -36.78
N PRO A 244 19.27 17.68 -35.47
CA PRO A 244 19.77 18.94 -34.93
C PRO A 244 21.24 19.15 -35.29
N THR A 245 21.51 20.24 -36.01
CA THR A 245 22.88 20.64 -36.35
C THR A 245 23.45 21.63 -35.33
N THR A 246 22.58 22.38 -34.65
CA THR A 246 22.96 23.39 -33.66
C THR A 246 23.19 22.80 -32.27
N THR A 247 24.06 23.44 -31.47
CA THR A 247 24.25 23.06 -30.06
C THR A 247 22.93 23.13 -29.28
N THR A 248 22.16 24.20 -29.48
CA THR A 248 20.85 24.39 -28.86
C THR A 248 19.85 23.31 -29.29
N GLY A 249 19.77 23.01 -30.59
CA GLY A 249 18.93 21.95 -31.14
C GLY A 249 19.27 20.57 -30.57
N ARG A 250 20.56 20.28 -30.34
CA ARG A 250 21.00 19.02 -29.71
C ARG A 250 20.57 18.90 -28.25
N VAL A 251 20.60 20.00 -27.49
CA VAL A 251 20.09 20.03 -26.10
C VAL A 251 18.57 19.82 -26.07
N ILE A 252 17.84 20.46 -26.99
CA ILE A 252 16.40 20.28 -27.16
C ILE A 252 16.08 18.81 -27.50
N ALA A 253 16.81 18.22 -28.45
CA ALA A 253 16.67 16.82 -28.85
C ALA A 253 16.94 15.85 -27.68
N GLY A 254 18.00 16.09 -26.90
CA GLY A 254 18.32 15.27 -25.73
C GLY A 254 17.22 15.31 -24.67
N THR A 255 16.67 16.50 -24.40
CA THR A 255 15.55 16.66 -23.45
C THR A 255 14.30 15.94 -23.95
N LEU A 256 13.96 16.13 -25.23
CA LEU A 256 12.83 15.45 -25.87
C LEU A 256 12.97 13.93 -25.83
N GLY A 257 14.16 13.40 -26.10
CA GLY A 257 14.44 11.97 -26.06
C GLY A 257 14.22 11.36 -24.67
N ILE A 258 14.74 12.00 -23.61
CA ILE A 258 14.53 11.55 -22.22
C ILE A 258 13.04 11.52 -21.87
N MET A 259 12.31 12.60 -22.16
CA MET A 259 10.88 12.69 -21.90
C MET A 259 10.08 11.66 -22.72
N GLY A 260 10.47 11.43 -23.97
CA GLY A 260 9.90 10.43 -24.86
C GLY A 260 9.98 9.02 -24.29
N VAL A 261 11.16 8.59 -23.85
CA VAL A 261 11.38 7.26 -23.27
C VAL A 261 10.51 7.05 -22.01
N ILE A 262 10.45 8.04 -21.12
CA ILE A 262 9.58 7.99 -19.92
C ILE A 262 8.12 7.82 -20.33
N THR A 263 7.68 8.57 -21.34
CA THR A 263 6.31 8.52 -21.85
C THR A 263 5.96 7.15 -22.42
N VAL A 264 6.85 6.55 -23.23
CA VAL A 264 6.66 5.20 -23.78
C VAL A 264 6.53 4.16 -22.66
N GLY A 265 7.34 4.25 -21.61
CA GLY A 265 7.24 3.36 -20.45
C GLY A 265 5.88 3.48 -19.73
N ILE A 266 5.37 4.70 -19.57
CA ILE A 266 4.05 4.95 -18.99
C ILE A 266 2.94 4.37 -19.87
N LEU A 267 3.00 4.58 -21.18
CA LEU A 267 2.02 4.04 -22.12
C LEU A 267 2.01 2.51 -22.12
N ALA A 268 3.17 1.86 -22.07
CA ALA A 268 3.27 0.42 -21.95
C ALA A 268 2.61 -0.11 -20.67
N GLY A 269 2.86 0.54 -19.53
CA GLY A 269 2.21 0.19 -18.26
C GLY A 269 0.69 0.32 -18.30
N LEU A 270 0.17 1.38 -18.94
CA LEU A 270 -1.27 1.56 -19.12
C LEU A 270 -1.91 0.47 -19.98
N VAL A 271 -1.24 0.05 -21.05
CA VAL A 271 -1.71 -1.05 -21.92
C VAL A 271 -1.71 -2.37 -21.15
N LEU A 272 -0.66 -2.65 -20.38
CA LEU A 272 -0.58 -3.86 -19.57
C LEU A 272 -1.69 -3.91 -18.51
N ASP A 273 -1.96 -2.80 -17.84
CA ASP A 273 -3.06 -2.65 -16.88
C ASP A 273 -4.43 -2.91 -17.52
N TRP A 274 -4.61 -2.56 -18.80
CA TRP A 274 -5.86 -2.76 -19.53
C TRP A 274 -6.05 -4.21 -19.97
N ILE A 275 -4.97 -4.87 -20.40
CA ILE A 275 -5.00 -6.25 -20.87
C ILE A 275 -5.09 -7.23 -19.71
N THR A 276 -4.43 -6.96 -18.58
CA THR A 276 -4.34 -7.91 -17.47
C THR A 276 -5.71 -8.03 -16.78
N PRO A 277 -6.39 -9.19 -16.85
CA PRO A 277 -7.64 -9.38 -16.14
C PRO A 277 -7.35 -9.33 -14.63
N ARG A 278 -8.04 -8.46 -13.91
CA ARG A 278 -7.97 -8.41 -12.44
C ARG A 278 -8.56 -9.72 -11.91
N ARG A 279 -7.71 -10.66 -11.52
CA ARG A 279 -8.16 -11.83 -10.75
C ARG A 279 -8.45 -11.34 -9.34
N ILE A 280 -9.73 -11.09 -9.08
CA ILE A 280 -10.25 -11.00 -7.72
C ILE A 280 -10.15 -12.42 -7.20
N THR A 281 -9.12 -12.69 -6.40
CA THR A 281 -8.95 -13.95 -5.66
C THR A 281 -8.87 -13.58 -4.20
#